data_AF-A0ABD0P567-F1
#
_entry.id   AF-A0ABD0P567-F1
#
_cell.length_a   1.000
_cell.length_b   1.000
_cell.length_c   1.000
_cell.angle_alpha   90.00
_cell.angle_beta   90.00
_cell.angle_gamma   90.00
#
_symmetry.space_group_name_H-M   'P 1'
#
loop_
_entity.id
_entity.type
_entity.pdbx_description
1 polymer ?
#
loop_
_entity_poly.entity_id
_entity_poly.type
_entity_poly.pdbx_seq_one_letter_code
_entity_poly.pdbx_strand_id
1 'polypeptide(L)'
;MAPEILKQEPYRTSVDWWALGCSIYEMVAGRLPFRDHKEKVTKEEIIRRTLEDECKFEHKTFDAPSKDIINLFLKKNVEDRLGC
;
A
#
# COMPACT_ATOMS: atom_id res chain seq x y z
N MET A 1 0.51 6.22 3.54
CA MET A 1 -0.40 6.30 4.70
C MET A 1 -1.54 5.35 4.45
N ALA A 2 -2.10 4.74 5.51
CA ALA A 2 -3.24 3.85 5.34
C ALA A 2 -4.49 4.62 4.86
N PRO A 3 -5.39 4.00 4.08
CA PRO A 3 -6.59 4.65 3.55
C PRO A 3 -7.47 5.32 4.62
N GLU A 4 -7.67 4.68 5.76
CA GLU A 4 -8.48 5.20 6.86
C GLU A 4 -7.90 6.50 7.46
N ILE A 5 -6.57 6.64 7.53
CA ILE A 5 -5.94 7.89 7.98
C ILE A 5 -6.19 9.00 6.96
N LEU A 6 -6.09 8.68 5.67
CA LEU A 6 -6.33 9.64 4.58
C LEU A 6 -7.78 10.11 4.53
N LYS A 7 -8.73 9.23 4.91
CA LYS A 7 -10.15 9.55 5.06
C LYS A 7 -10.51 10.23 6.39
N GLN A 8 -9.54 10.41 7.28
CA GLN A 8 -9.76 10.94 8.65
C GLN A 8 -10.72 10.08 9.48
N GLU A 9 -10.73 8.77 9.24
CA GLU A 9 -11.51 7.80 10.00
C GLU A 9 -10.75 7.36 11.27
N PRO A 10 -11.45 6.92 12.33
CA PRO A 10 -10.81 6.33 13.50
C PRO A 10 -9.98 5.11 13.11
N TYR A 11 -8.74 5.06 13.59
CA TYR A 11 -7.82 3.96 13.30
C TYR A 11 -7.16 3.43 14.57
N ARG A 12 -6.61 2.21 14.48
CA ARG A 12 -5.84 1.56 15.55
C ARG A 12 -4.56 0.97 14.95
N THR A 13 -4.23 -0.26 15.31
CA THR A 13 -3.08 -1.01 14.83
C THR A 13 -3.19 -1.44 13.37
N SER A 14 -4.36 -1.30 12.73
CA SER A 14 -4.59 -1.63 11.31
C SER A 14 -3.64 -0.89 10.36
N VAL A 15 -3.25 0.33 10.72
CA VAL A 15 -2.41 1.20 9.91
C VAL A 15 -0.97 0.73 9.83
N ASP A 16 -0.51 0.00 10.86
CA ASP A 16 0.82 -0.58 10.92
C ASP A 16 0.94 -1.77 9.96
N TRP A 17 -0.12 -2.57 9.84
CA TRP A 17 -0.20 -3.66 8.85
C TRP A 17 -0.16 -3.14 7.42
N TRP A 18 -0.84 -2.02 7.16
CA TRP A 18 -0.74 -1.34 5.87
C TRP A 18 0.70 -0.85 5.61
N ALA A 19 1.33 -0.22 6.61
CA ALA A 19 2.71 0.25 6.50
C ALA A 19 3.68 -0.91 6.22
N LEU A 20 3.48 -2.07 6.87
CA LEU A 20 4.25 -3.28 6.61
C LEU A 20 4.08 -3.77 5.16
N GLY A 21 2.86 -3.79 4.63
CA GLY A 21 2.61 -4.12 3.22
C GLY A 21 3.35 -3.19 2.26
N CYS A 22 3.35 -1.88 2.53
CA CYS A 22 4.13 -0.91 1.76
C CYS A 22 5.64 -1.17 1.85
N SER A 23 6.16 -1.47 3.05
CA SER A 23 7.59 -1.77 3.25
C SER A 23 8.02 -3.04 2.54
N ILE A 24 7.21 -4.10 2.58
CA ILE A 24 7.50 -5.34 1.83
C ILE A 24 7.54 -5.06 0.33
N TYR A 25 6.56 -4.31 -0.19
CA TYR A 25 6.56 -3.89 -1.59
C TYR A 25 7.85 -3.13 -1.95
N GLU A 26 8.24 -2.16 -1.11
CA GLU A 26 9.44 -1.35 -1.34
C GLU A 26 10.73 -2.17 -1.30
N MET A 27 10.85 -3.14 -0.40
CA MET A 27 12.01 -4.05 -0.36
C MET A 27 12.14 -4.88 -1.63
N VAL A 28 11.02 -5.25 -2.28
CA VAL A 28 11.03 -6.07 -3.50
C VAL A 28 11.21 -5.24 -4.76
N ALA A 29 10.58 -4.06 -4.85
CA ALA A 29 10.55 -3.21 -6.05
C ALA A 29 11.52 -2.04 -6.04
N GLY A 30 12.09 -1.68 -4.88
CA GLY A 30 12.93 -0.49 -4.71
C GLY A 30 12.17 0.84 -4.83
N ARG A 31 10.84 0.80 -4.77
CA ARG A 31 9.93 1.95 -4.88
C ARG A 31 8.65 1.71 -4.09
N LEU A 32 7.89 2.77 -3.80
CA LEU A 32 6.62 2.65 -3.08
C LEU A 32 5.48 2.18 -4.01
N PRO A 33 4.44 1.53 -3.45
CA PRO A 33 3.33 0.97 -4.25
C PRO A 33 2.48 2.02 -4.98
N PHE A 34 2.43 3.26 -4.48
CA PHE A 34 1.59 4.35 -5.03
C PHE A 34 2.40 5.58 -5.45
N ARG A 35 3.74 5.48 -5.44
CA ARG A 35 4.64 6.59 -5.78
C ARG A 35 5.97 6.04 -6.30
N ASP A 36 6.38 6.51 -7.47
CA ASP A 36 7.67 6.12 -8.05
C ASP A 36 8.85 6.88 -7.45
N HIS A 37 10.03 6.28 -7.54
CA HIS A 37 11.28 6.89 -7.10
C HIS A 37 11.54 8.18 -7.91
N LYS A 38 11.74 9.31 -7.20
CA LYS A 38 11.91 10.67 -7.77
C LYS A 38 10.70 11.20 -8.55
N GLU A 39 9.53 10.57 -8.44
CA GLU A 39 8.30 11.09 -9.06
C GLU A 39 7.89 12.41 -8.40
N LYS A 40 7.73 13.45 -9.22
CA LYS A 40 7.14 14.74 -8.83
C LYS A 40 5.63 14.71 -9.07
N VAL A 41 4.92 14.08 -8.14
CA VAL A 41 3.45 14.08 -8.08
C VAL A 41 2.98 14.92 -6.91
N THR A 42 1.79 15.52 -7.06
CA THR A 42 1.13 16.27 -6.00
C THR A 42 0.73 15.32 -4.87
N LYS A 43 0.57 15.86 -3.66
CA LYS A 43 0.14 15.06 -2.50
C LYS A 43 -1.27 14.50 -2.75
N GLU A 44 -2.12 15.29 -3.37
CA GLU A 44 -3.50 14.95 -3.70
C GLU A 44 -3.57 13.74 -4.63
N GLU A 45 -2.68 13.65 -5.63
CA GLU A 45 -2.64 12.50 -6.53
C GLU A 45 -2.14 11.23 -5.81
N ILE A 46 -1.14 11.34 -4.93
CA ILE A 46 -0.70 10.18 -4.11
C ILE A 46 -1.85 9.69 -3.22
N ILE A 47 -2.62 10.62 -2.63
CA ILE A 47 -3.79 10.30 -1.81
C ILE A 47 -4.84 9.58 -2.67
N ARG A 48 -5.18 10.12 -3.84
CA ARG A 48 -6.13 9.49 -4.78
C ARG A 48 -5.68 8.07 -5.14
N ARG A 49 -4.43 7.88 -5.55
CA ARG A 49 -3.86 6.55 -5.87
C ARG A 49 -3.98 5.59 -4.67
N THR A 50 -3.66 6.06 -3.48
CA THR A 50 -3.75 5.25 -2.26
C THR A 50 -5.20 4.84 -1.96
N LEU A 51 -6.17 5.72 -2.22
CA LEU A 51 -7.59 5.48 -1.95
C LEU A 51 -8.33 4.70 -3.05
N GLU A 52 -7.95 4.87 -4.31
CA GLU A 52 -8.70 4.33 -5.47
C GLU A 52 -7.94 3.25 -6.25
N ASP A 53 -6.64 3.42 -6.48
CA ASP A 53 -5.89 2.53 -7.37
C ASP A 53 -5.50 1.22 -6.68
N GLU A 54 -5.50 0.11 -7.41
CA GLU A 54 -4.93 -1.15 -6.93
C GLU A 54 -3.40 -1.14 -6.98
N CYS A 55 -2.78 -1.96 -6.13
CA CYS A 55 -1.33 -2.12 -6.11
C CYS A 55 -0.84 -2.80 -7.41
N LYS A 56 0.11 -2.17 -8.10
CA LYS A 56 0.67 -2.70 -9.35
C LYS A 56 1.98 -3.41 -9.12
N PHE A 57 2.10 -4.64 -9.61
CA PHE A 57 3.30 -5.48 -9.49
C PHE A 57 4.07 -5.56 -10.81
N GLU A 58 4.55 -4.42 -11.29
CA GLU A 58 5.21 -4.32 -12.61
C GLU A 58 6.66 -4.81 -12.59
N HIS A 59 7.29 -4.86 -11.42
CA HIS A 59 8.69 -5.27 -11.30
C HIS A 59 8.83 -6.80 -11.39
N LYS A 60 9.82 -7.28 -12.17
CA LYS A 60 10.01 -8.71 -12.44
C LYS A 60 10.41 -9.54 -11.21
N THR A 61 10.85 -8.90 -10.13
CA THR A 61 11.29 -9.57 -8.88
C THR A 61 10.13 -10.05 -8.02
N PHE A 62 8.88 -9.63 -8.31
CA PHE A 62 7.73 -10.11 -7.57
C PHE A 62 7.40 -11.57 -7.93
N ASP A 63 7.64 -12.47 -6.98
CA ASP A 63 7.14 -13.84 -7.02
C ASP A 63 5.67 -13.93 -6.55
N ALA A 64 5.05 -15.09 -6.74
CA ALA A 64 3.65 -15.28 -6.36
C ALA A 64 3.39 -15.08 -4.85
N PRO A 65 4.22 -15.63 -3.93
CA PRO A 65 4.06 -15.40 -2.50
C PRO A 65 4.16 -13.93 -2.08
N SER A 66 5.11 -13.17 -2.63
CA SER A 66 5.25 -11.74 -2.30
C SER A 66 4.05 -10.94 -2.78
N LYS A 67 3.53 -11.24 -3.99
CA LYS A 67 2.32 -10.57 -4.50
C LYS A 67 1.12 -10.84 -3.60
N ASP A 68 0.93 -12.09 -3.20
CA ASP A 68 -0.19 -12.51 -2.36
C ASP A 68 -0.15 -11.81 -0.99
N ILE A 69 0.97 -11.90 -0.28
CA ILE A 69 1.09 -11.29 1.05
C ILE A 69 0.95 -9.76 1.01
N ILE A 70 1.50 -9.09 -0.02
CA ILE A 70 1.33 -7.64 -0.19
C ILE A 70 -0.13 -7.29 -0.47
N ASN A 71 -0.83 -8.05 -1.32
CA ASN A 71 -2.25 -7.82 -1.60
C ASN A 71 -3.14 -7.97 -0.36
N LEU A 72 -2.79 -8.90 0.52
CA LEU A 72 -3.51 -9.11 1.78
C LEU A 72 -3.27 -7.97 2.78
N PHE A 73 -2.06 -7.41 2.84
CA PHE A 73 -1.77 -6.23 3.69
C PHE A 73 -2.28 -4.90 3.11
N LEU A 74 -2.35 -4.78 1.79
CA LEU A 74 -2.78 -3.55 1.10
C LEU A 74 -4.28 -3.55 0.75
N LYS A 75 -5.09 -4.30 1.50
CA LYS A 75 -6.56 -4.17 1.45
C LYS A 75 -6.99 -2.83 2.01
N LYS A 76 -7.85 -2.14 1.26
CA LYS A 76 -8.33 -0.79 1.63
C LYS A 76 -9.37 -0.85 2.73
N ASN A 77 -10.23 -1.86 2.70
CA ASN A 77 -11.10 -2.19 3.82
C ASN A 77 -10.26 -2.79 4.93
N VAL A 78 -10.46 -2.30 6.15
CA VAL A 78 -9.72 -2.78 7.33
C VAL A 78 -10.12 -4.23 7.66
N GLU A 79 -11.39 -4.60 7.52
CA GLU A 79 -11.90 -5.94 7.82
C GLU A 79 -11.32 -7.05 6.91
N ASP A 80 -10.91 -6.68 5.70
CA ASP A 80 -10.30 -7.62 4.75
C ASP A 80 -8.77 -7.66 4.88
N ARG A 81 -8.18 -6.76 5.67
CA ARG A 81 -6.72 -6.57 5.76
C ARG A 81 -6.10 -7.60 6.70
N LEU A 82 -5.05 -8.25 6.22
CA LEU A 82 -4.32 -9.24 7.02
C LEU A 82 -3.81 -8.63 8.35
N GLY A 83 -4.16 -9.29 9.45
CA GLY A 83 -3.79 -8.88 10.81
C GLY A 83 -4.78 -7.95 11.51
N CYS A 84 -5.89 -7.58 10.85
CA CYS A 84 -7.01 -6.84 11.43
C CYS A 84 -8.20 -7.76 11.71
#